data_AF-A0A950GXY3-F1
#
_entry.id   AF-A0A950GXY3-F1
#
_cell.length_a   1.000
_cell.length_b   1.000
_cell.length_c   1.000
_cell.angle_alpha   90.00
_cell.angle_beta   90.00
_cell.angle_gamma   90.00
#
_symmetry.space_group_name_H-M   'P 1'
#
loop_
_entity.id
_entity.type
_entity.pdbx_description
1 polymer ?
#
loop_
_entity_poly.entity_id
_entity_poly.type
_entity_poly.pdbx_seq_one_letter_code
_entity_poly.pdbx_strand_id
1 'polypeptide(L)'
;MVPTRYPEAEVEGFLFVMFVSYGTHGEALVRGPDGGIATLIWSTGEPREFRVLAEPGTETRWGSYSVQLPLPLASDGEAAAYLGALLPELRPRWQQWREGRRRYRRAS
;
A
#
# COMPACT_ATOMS: atom_id res chain seq x y z
N MET A 1 -20.66 9.31 18.79
CA MET A 1 -19.61 8.42 18.25
C MET A 1 -18.95 9.18 17.13
N VAL A 2 -17.71 9.64 17.32
CA VAL A 2 -16.95 10.29 16.25
C VAL A 2 -16.57 9.18 15.26
N PRO A 3 -16.84 9.30 13.96
CA PRO A 3 -16.37 8.31 13.01
C PRO A 3 -14.84 8.27 13.09
N THR A 4 -14.29 7.11 13.40
CA THR A 4 -12.84 6.88 13.37
C THR A 4 -12.40 7.06 11.93
N ARG A 5 -11.86 8.23 11.59
CA ARG A 5 -11.28 8.48 10.28
C ARG A 5 -9.88 7.90 10.30
N TYR A 6 -9.65 6.88 9.51
CA TYR A 6 -8.32 6.32 9.32
C TYR A 6 -7.41 7.32 8.60
N PRO A 7 -6.10 7.37 8.89
CA PRO A 7 -5.15 8.12 8.08
C PRO A 7 -5.26 7.67 6.63
N GLU A 8 -5.44 8.63 5.73
CA GLU A 8 -5.63 8.36 4.30
C GLU A 8 -4.86 9.36 3.45
N ALA A 9 -4.41 8.92 2.29
CA ALA A 9 -3.77 9.76 1.29
C ALA A 9 -4.29 9.39 -0.10
N GLU A 10 -4.54 10.40 -0.94
CA GLU A 10 -4.83 10.19 -2.36
C GLU A 10 -3.74 10.85 -3.19
N VAL A 11 -3.05 10.05 -4.01
CA VAL A 11 -1.94 10.52 -4.86
C VAL A 11 -2.07 9.89 -6.23
N GLU A 12 -2.23 10.70 -7.27
CA GLU A 12 -2.34 10.25 -8.67
C GLU A 12 -3.39 9.15 -8.90
N GLY A 13 -4.53 9.23 -8.20
CA GLY A 13 -5.62 8.26 -8.28
C GLY A 13 -5.38 6.96 -7.49
N PHE A 14 -4.27 6.85 -6.76
CA PHE A 14 -4.07 5.82 -5.75
C PHE A 14 -4.62 6.31 -4.42
N LEU A 15 -5.43 5.47 -3.77
CA LEU A 15 -5.92 5.70 -2.42
C LEU A 15 -5.17 4.80 -1.45
N PHE A 16 -4.62 5.40 -0.40
CA PHE A 16 -3.97 4.72 0.71
C PHE A 16 -4.81 4.90 1.96
N VAL A 17 -5.08 3.81 2.68
CA VAL A 17 -5.87 3.86 3.92
C VAL A 17 -5.19 3.02 5.00
N MET A 18 -4.77 3.64 6.10
CA MET A 18 -4.13 2.96 7.23
C MET A 18 -5.17 2.54 8.26
N PHE A 19 -5.51 1.24 8.32
CA PHE A 19 -6.56 0.76 9.22
C PHE A 19 -6.01 0.19 10.55
N VAL A 20 -4.71 -0.11 10.61
CA VAL A 20 -3.97 -0.40 11.84
C VAL A 20 -2.73 0.48 11.89
N SER A 21 -2.57 1.27 12.96
CA SER A 21 -1.38 2.10 13.18
C SER A 21 -1.01 2.10 14.66
N TYR A 22 0.14 1.49 14.96
CA TYR A 22 0.89 1.72 16.18
C TYR A 22 2.10 2.58 15.81
N GLY A 23 2.65 3.38 16.74
CA GLY A 23 3.75 4.30 16.41
C GLY A 23 4.94 3.65 15.69
N THR A 24 5.18 2.35 15.89
CA THR A 24 6.30 1.61 15.30
C THR A 24 5.94 0.59 14.22
N HIS A 25 4.66 0.30 13.98
CA HIS A 25 4.23 -0.66 12.95
C HIS A 25 2.74 -0.55 12.63
N GLY A 26 2.34 -0.99 11.45
CA GLY A 26 0.94 -0.97 11.07
C GLY A 26 0.69 -1.58 9.70
N GLU A 27 -0.56 -1.44 9.26
CA GLU A 27 -1.05 -1.98 8.01
C GLU A 27 -1.91 -0.94 7.28
N ALA A 28 -1.71 -0.86 5.96
CA ALA A 28 -2.46 -0.01 5.07
C ALA A 28 -2.94 -0.79 3.84
N LEU A 29 -4.09 -0.38 3.32
CA LEU A 29 -4.60 -0.81 2.02
C LEU A 29 -4.18 0.22 0.98
N VAL A 30 -3.70 -0.26 -0.16
CA VAL A 30 -3.39 0.58 -1.32
C VAL A 30 -4.33 0.19 -2.45
N ARG A 31 -5.23 1.09 -2.83
CA ARG A 31 -6.13 0.92 -3.97
C ARG A 31 -5.59 1.69 -5.17
N GLY A 32 -5.31 0.99 -6.26
CA GLY A 32 -4.94 1.61 -7.52
C GLY A 32 -6.12 2.26 -8.24
N PRO A 33 -5.86 3.07 -9.29
CA PRO A 33 -6.90 3.78 -10.04
C PRO A 33 -7.97 2.88 -10.69
N ASP A 34 -7.64 1.60 -10.93
CA ASP A 34 -8.54 0.62 -11.52
C ASP A 34 -9.27 -0.24 -10.47
N GLY A 35 -9.20 0.14 -9.20
CA GLY A 35 -9.83 -0.52 -8.08
C GLY A 35 -9.07 -1.74 -7.54
N GLY A 36 -7.95 -2.13 -8.15
CA GLY A 36 -7.09 -3.20 -7.64
C GLY A 36 -6.48 -2.84 -6.28
N ILE A 37 -6.40 -3.79 -5.36
CA ILE A 37 -5.93 -3.56 -3.99
C ILE A 37 -4.61 -4.29 -3.69
N ALA A 38 -3.76 -3.69 -2.87
CA ALA A 38 -2.66 -4.37 -2.21
C ALA A 38 -2.67 -4.07 -0.71
N THR A 39 -2.02 -4.96 0.03
CA THR A 39 -1.71 -4.75 1.44
C THR A 39 -0.29 -4.21 1.56
N LEU A 40 -0.11 -3.21 2.42
CA LEU A 40 1.18 -2.66 2.80
C LEU A 40 1.32 -2.78 4.32
N ILE A 41 2.31 -3.55 4.76
CA ILE A 41 2.72 -3.66 6.17
C ILE A 41 3.93 -2.76 6.36
N TRP A 42 3.93 -1.93 7.39
CA TRP A 42 5.08 -1.11 7.72
C TRP A 42 5.58 -1.39 9.14
N SER A 43 6.88 -1.24 9.34
CA SER A 43 7.49 -1.25 10.67
C SER A 43 8.68 -0.31 10.72
N THR A 44 9.03 0.18 11.91
CA THR A 44 10.25 0.97 12.10
C THR A 44 11.46 0.04 12.22
N GLY A 45 12.56 0.41 11.58
CA GLY A 45 13.82 -0.30 11.65
C GLY A 45 14.83 0.17 10.62
N GLU A 46 16.05 -0.33 10.75
CA GLU A 46 17.11 -0.18 9.78
C GLU A 46 17.68 -1.55 9.38
N PRO A 47 18.08 -1.74 8.12
CA PRO A 47 18.07 -0.75 7.04
C PRO A 47 16.67 -0.48 6.45
N ARG A 48 16.52 0.62 5.70
CA ARG A 48 15.30 0.85 4.90
C ARG A 48 15.18 -0.26 3.86
N GLU A 49 14.06 -0.93 3.86
CA GLU A 49 13.82 -2.06 2.97
C GLU A 49 12.38 -2.04 2.45
N PHE A 50 12.22 -2.56 1.24
CA PHE A 50 10.93 -2.86 0.64
C PHE A 50 10.96 -4.32 0.19
N ARG A 51 10.05 -5.15 0.70
CA ARG A 51 9.99 -6.58 0.37
C ARG A 51 8.60 -6.97 -0.12
N VAL A 52 8.57 -7.94 -1.03
CA VAL A 52 7.33 -8.63 -1.41
C VAL A 52 7.06 -9.72 -0.39
N LEU A 53 5.91 -9.67 0.26
CA LEU A 53 5.46 -10.70 1.20
C LEU A 53 4.60 -11.76 0.50
N ALA A 54 3.76 -11.32 -0.44
CA ALA A 54 2.95 -12.19 -1.27
C ALA A 54 2.81 -11.61 -2.67
N GLU A 55 3.06 -12.46 -3.67
CA GLU A 55 2.79 -12.17 -5.06
C GLU A 55 1.28 -12.01 -5.32
N PRO A 56 0.86 -11.40 -6.44
CA PRO A 56 -0.55 -11.28 -6.78
C PRO A 56 -1.26 -12.65 -6.82
N GLY A 57 -2.18 -12.87 -5.87
CA GLY A 57 -2.90 -14.14 -5.74
C GLY A 57 -4.29 -14.17 -6.37
N THR A 58 -4.83 -13.03 -6.83
CA THR A 58 -6.21 -12.92 -7.36
C THR A 58 -6.36 -11.83 -8.42
N GLU A 59 -7.48 -11.80 -9.15
CA GLU A 59 -7.80 -10.74 -10.13
C GLU A 59 -8.00 -9.35 -9.51
N THR A 60 -8.16 -9.26 -8.19
CA THR A 60 -8.45 -8.01 -7.47
C THR A 60 -7.28 -7.57 -6.60
N ARG A 61 -6.37 -8.49 -6.23
CA ARG A 61 -5.23 -8.21 -5.36
C ARG A 61 -3.91 -8.25 -6.12
N TRP A 62 -3.15 -7.16 -6.06
CA TRP A 62 -1.88 -7.02 -6.77
C TRP A 62 -0.65 -7.25 -5.90
N GLY A 63 -0.83 -7.69 -4.65
CA GLY A 63 0.25 -8.20 -3.81
C GLY A 63 0.11 -7.81 -2.34
N SER A 64 1.07 -8.24 -1.54
CA SER A 64 1.31 -7.76 -0.18
C SER A 64 2.78 -7.40 -0.02
N TYR A 65 3.06 -6.26 0.59
CA TYR A 65 4.41 -5.71 0.68
C TYR A 65 4.73 -5.33 2.11
N SER A 66 5.99 -5.46 2.51
CA SER A 66 6.50 -4.88 3.76
C SER A 66 7.47 -3.75 3.47
N VAL A 67 7.42 -2.70 4.26
CA VAL A 67 8.35 -1.58 4.17
C VAL A 67 8.90 -1.21 5.55
N GLN A 68 10.19 -0.88 5.60
CA GLN A 68 10.83 -0.33 6.80
C GLN A 68 10.93 1.19 6.78
N LEU A 69 10.58 1.78 7.91
CA LEU A 69 10.67 3.20 8.21
C LEU A 69 11.83 3.47 9.18
N PRO A 70 12.65 4.50 8.97
CA PRO A 70 13.72 4.82 9.91
C PRO A 70 13.19 5.35 11.26
N LEU A 71 12.01 5.99 11.25
CA LEU A 71 11.45 6.66 12.42
C LEU A 71 9.96 6.31 12.60
N PRO A 72 9.46 6.27 13.84
CA PRO A 72 8.04 6.15 14.16
C PRO A 72 7.18 7.20 13.46
N LEU A 73 5.93 6.85 13.16
CA LEU A 73 4.91 7.81 12.71
C LEU A 73 4.24 8.41 13.95
N ALA A 74 4.29 9.74 14.09
CA ALA A 74 3.79 10.46 15.26
C ALA A 74 2.40 11.08 15.05
N SER A 75 1.92 11.16 13.80
CA SER A 75 0.60 11.71 13.48
C SER A 75 -0.02 11.10 12.22
N ASP A 76 -1.35 11.26 12.08
CA ASP A 76 -2.09 10.86 10.87
C ASP A 76 -1.58 11.58 9.62
N GLY A 77 -1.14 12.84 9.75
CA GLY A 77 -0.57 13.61 8.64
C GLY A 77 0.77 13.06 8.16
N GLU A 78 1.65 12.68 9.09
CA GLU A 78 2.90 11.99 8.76
C GLU A 78 2.64 10.62 8.14
N ALA A 79 1.66 9.88 8.66
CA ALA A 79 1.26 8.60 8.10
C ALA A 79 0.73 8.74 6.66
N ALA A 80 -0.13 9.71 6.40
CA ALA A 80 -0.64 9.99 5.06
C ALA A 80 0.49 10.42 4.09
N ALA A 81 1.36 11.34 4.52
CA ALA A 81 2.49 11.79 3.71
C ALA A 81 3.44 10.63 3.38
N TYR A 82 3.73 9.77 4.35
CA TYR A 82 4.56 8.59 4.15
C TYR A 82 3.93 7.61 3.17
N LEU A 83 2.65 7.29 3.33
CA LEU A 83 1.93 6.40 2.41
C LEU A 83 1.99 6.91 0.97
N GLY A 84 1.77 8.21 0.77
CA GLY A 84 1.92 8.85 -0.53
C GLY A 84 3.34 8.75 -1.10
N ALA A 85 4.36 8.89 -0.25
CA ALA A 85 5.76 8.80 -0.65
C ALA A 85 6.19 7.40 -1.12
N LEU A 86 5.42 6.35 -0.83
CA LEU A 86 5.67 4.98 -1.31
C LEU A 86 5.17 4.73 -2.74
N LEU A 87 4.43 5.66 -3.32
CA LEU A 87 3.87 5.50 -4.65
C LEU A 87 4.92 5.16 -5.75
N PRO A 88 6.13 5.75 -5.77
CA PRO A 88 7.15 5.37 -6.75
C PRO A 88 7.55 3.89 -6.70
N GLU A 89 7.56 3.26 -5.53
CA GLU A 89 7.83 1.83 -5.36
C GLU A 89 6.63 0.96 -5.74
N LEU A 90 5.43 1.42 -5.40
CA LEU A 90 4.19 0.65 -5.57
C LEU A 90 3.67 0.67 -7.01
N ARG A 91 3.86 1.77 -7.73
CA ARG A 91 3.31 1.98 -9.08
C ARG A 91 3.78 0.94 -10.11
N PRO A 92 5.08 0.61 -10.23
CA PRO A 92 5.53 -0.40 -11.21
C PRO A 92 4.93 -1.78 -10.95
N ARG A 93 4.74 -2.15 -9.69
CA ARG A 93 4.17 -3.44 -9.27
C ARG A 93 2.69 -3.55 -9.63
N TRP A 94 1.93 -2.48 -9.39
CA TRP A 94 0.55 -2.37 -9.86
C TRP A 94 0.46 -2.45 -11.39
N GLN A 95 1.35 -1.76 -12.12
CA GLN A 95 1.38 -1.79 -13.60
C GLN A 95 1.63 -3.22 -14.11
N GLN A 96 2.62 -3.90 -13.57
CA GLN A 96 2.97 -5.27 -13.94
C GLN A 96 1.81 -6.25 -13.71
N TRP A 97 1.18 -6.17 -12.52
CA TRP A 97 -0.01 -6.98 -12.23
C TRP A 97 -1.17 -6.66 -13.19
N ARG A 98 -1.46 -5.39 -13.42
CA ARG A 98 -2.56 -4.94 -14.29
C ARG A 98 -2.39 -5.47 -15.71
N GLU A 99 -1.18 -5.48 -16.23
CA GLU A 99 -0.84 -6.06 -17.52
C GLU A 99 -1.04 -7.57 -17.55
N GLY A 100 -0.61 -8.28 -16.50
CA GLY A 100 -0.86 -9.72 -16.33
C GLY A 100 -2.36 -10.05 -16.29
N ARG A 101 -3.15 -9.29 -15.54
CA ARG A 101 -4.61 -9.49 -15.43
C ARG A 101 -5.32 -9.31 -16.78
N ARG A 102 -4.92 -8.32 -17.58
CA ARG A 102 -5.49 -8.10 -18.92
C ARG A 102 -5.27 -9.30 -19.85
N ARG A 103 -4.17 -10.04 -19.67
CA ARG A 103 -3.89 -11.26 -20.44
C ARG A 103 -4.78 -12.41 -19.98
N TYR A 104 -4.96 -12.60 -18.68
CA TYR A 104 -5.83 -13.64 -18.11
C TYR A 104 -7.30 -13.50 -18.58
N ARG A 105 -7.84 -12.28 -18.51
CA ARG A 105 -9.22 -11.97 -18.95
C ARG A 105 -9.47 -12.07 -20.46
N ARG A 106 -8.44 -12.05 -21.30
CA ARG A 106 -8.58 -12.22 -22.75
C ARG A 106 -8.47 -13.68 -23.20
N ALA A 107 -7.95 -14.54 -22.33
CA ALA A 107 -7.75 -15.97 -22.59
C ALA A 107 -8.85 -16.86 -21.97
N SER A 108 -9.81 -16.26 -21.26
CA SER A 108 -10.99 -16.89 -20.67
C SER A 108 -12.24 -16.50 -21.45
#